data_AF-A0A9P6WIF8-F1
#
_entry.id   AF-A0A9P6WIF8-F1
#
_cell.length_a   1.000
_cell.length_b   1.000
_cell.length_c   1.000
_cell.angle_alpha   90.00
_cell.angle_beta   90.00
_cell.angle_gamma   90.00
#
_symmetry.space_group_name_H-M   'P 1'
#
loop_
_entity.id
_entity.type
_entity.pdbx_description
1 polymer ?
#
loop_
_entity_poly.entity_id
_entity_poly.type
_entity_poly.pdbx_seq_one_letter_code
_entity_poly.pdbx_strand_id
1 'polypeptide(L)'
;MVEKTLTKDEISLYDRQIRLWGMEAQTNLRNSNILVINLSGVGVEIVKNLTLGGVGTLTLMDSSKLKEQDLNSNFFVEEKQVGMLKVEASKTRIQDMNPRVQFKIDSRDWETLNEEEFSKFQVIVSTGFNSAQISKLNKITRKLNIPFISCCVHGMYGFIFNDLIKCESWIKLEKSNLRKVGDLDMVSKILSLEDITENDIELQKVLISNEYRNWDELSGKYLNSQFPTDKKKKKKINASLISLLALLDLSDIYLHKDIEDVIIEKEDLLNSITKVLKKLELPSSIQMNDDCLKKFIRNAYCEYQPTNAIIGGVVSQDIINTLVHKELPINNVCILDGFNSEMPVYNL
;
A
#
# COMPACT_ATOMS: atom_id res chain seq x y z
N MET A 1 -5.40 25.77 9.09
CA MET A 1 -4.77 25.08 10.24
C MET A 1 -3.46 25.79 10.53
N VAL A 2 -3.13 26.06 11.79
CA VAL A 2 -1.83 26.65 12.14
C VAL A 2 -0.77 25.56 11.93
N GLU A 3 0.18 25.81 11.04
CA GLU A 3 1.30 24.92 10.74
C GLU A 3 2.12 24.74 12.03
N LYS A 4 2.11 23.53 12.61
CA LYS A 4 2.83 23.29 13.85
C LYS A 4 4.29 23.05 13.51
N THR A 5 5.15 23.96 13.94
CA THR A 5 6.60 23.76 13.95
C THR A 5 6.97 22.70 14.99
N LEU A 6 7.95 21.86 14.66
CA LEU A 6 8.45 20.83 15.57
C LEU A 6 9.03 21.43 16.85
N THR A 7 8.70 20.83 17.99
CA THR A 7 9.28 21.18 19.29
C THR A 7 10.73 20.69 19.39
N LYS A 8 11.51 21.24 20.33
CA LYS A 8 12.90 20.79 20.56
C LYS A 8 12.98 19.30 20.90
N ASP A 9 12.03 18.81 21.69
CA ASP A 9 11.95 17.40 22.07
C ASP A 9 11.63 16.51 20.86
N GLU A 10 10.74 16.95 19.96
CA GLU A 10 10.45 16.25 18.71
C GLU A 10 11.67 16.23 17.78
N ILE A 11 12.40 17.33 17.67
CA ILE A 11 13.64 17.40 16.87
C ILE A 11 14.67 16.39 17.41
N SER A 12 14.84 16.31 18.72
CA SER A 12 15.76 15.35 19.34
C SER A 12 15.31 13.89 19.13
N LEU A 13 14.01 13.61 19.22
CA LEU A 13 13.47 12.26 19.04
C LEU A 13 13.61 11.79 17.58
N TYR A 14 13.29 12.67 16.63
CA TYR A 14 13.29 12.36 15.21
C TYR A 14 14.61 12.73 14.51
N ASP A 15 15.70 13.02 15.26
CA ASP A 15 16.99 13.46 14.69
C ASP A 15 17.47 12.54 13.55
N ARG A 16 17.41 11.22 13.73
CA ARG A 16 17.80 10.25 12.70
C ARG A 16 16.91 10.30 11.46
N GLN A 17 15.61 10.51 11.65
CA GLN A 17 14.63 10.62 10.56
C GLN A 17 14.82 11.94 9.80
N ILE A 18 14.98 13.04 10.53
CA ILE A 18 15.28 14.39 9.99
C ILE A 18 16.58 14.39 9.20
N ARG A 19 17.61 13.63 9.59
CA ARG A 19 18.84 13.48 8.80
C ARG A 19 18.61 12.82 7.44
N LEU A 20 17.61 11.94 7.33
CA LEU A 20 17.28 11.23 6.08
C LEU A 20 16.46 12.14 5.16
N TRP A 21 15.33 12.65 5.64
CA TRP A 21 14.36 13.37 4.80
C TRP A 21 14.24 14.86 5.10
N GLY A 22 15.02 15.42 6.02
CA GLY A 22 15.04 16.85 6.31
C GLY A 22 13.90 17.32 7.23
N MET A 23 14.03 18.56 7.72
CA MET A 23 13.12 19.14 8.71
C MET A 23 11.71 19.39 8.14
N GLU A 24 11.62 19.86 6.90
CA GLU A 24 10.35 20.14 6.22
C GLU A 24 9.51 18.87 6.06
N ALA A 25 10.12 17.78 5.59
CA ALA A 25 9.45 16.49 5.47
C ALA A 25 8.90 15.99 6.82
N GLN A 26 9.68 16.09 7.89
CA GLN A 26 9.21 15.72 9.24
C GLN A 26 8.07 16.62 9.72
N THR A 27 8.09 17.90 9.37
CA THR A 27 7.01 18.85 9.69
C THR A 27 5.72 18.49 8.93
N ASN A 28 5.83 18.11 7.66
CA ASN A 28 4.69 17.64 6.86
C ASN A 28 4.09 16.35 7.46
N LEU A 29 4.94 15.39 7.84
CA LEU A 29 4.49 14.19 8.56
C LEU A 29 3.79 14.54 9.87
N ARG A 30 4.36 15.46 10.67
CA ARG A 30 3.78 15.87 11.95
C ARG A 30 2.41 16.54 11.82
N ASN A 31 2.14 17.16 10.68
CA ASN A 31 0.87 17.81 10.36
C ASN A 31 -0.09 16.90 9.60
N SER A 32 0.27 15.63 9.36
CA SER A 32 -0.54 14.75 8.53
C SER A 32 -1.76 14.17 9.23
N ASN A 33 -2.79 13.82 8.46
CA ASN A 33 -3.96 13.09 8.95
C ASN A 33 -4.27 11.89 8.04
N ILE A 34 -4.11 10.68 8.58
CA ILE A 34 -4.17 9.42 7.84
C ILE A 34 -5.30 8.55 8.39
N LEU A 35 -6.08 7.95 7.49
CA LEU A 35 -7.06 6.92 7.82
C LEU A 35 -6.52 5.54 7.44
N VAL A 36 -6.56 4.59 8.37
CA VAL A 36 -6.28 3.17 8.12
C VAL A 36 -7.56 2.37 8.39
N ILE A 37 -8.07 1.70 7.35
CA ILE A 37 -9.28 0.88 7.39
C ILE A 37 -8.89 -0.59 7.47
N ASN A 38 -9.52 -1.28 8.42
CA ASN A 38 -9.23 -2.62 8.92
C ASN A 38 -7.86 -2.72 9.59
N LEU A 39 -7.83 -3.36 10.76
CA LEU A 39 -6.63 -3.68 11.52
C LEU A 39 -6.28 -5.17 11.36
N SER A 40 -6.03 -5.56 10.11
CA SER A 40 -5.39 -6.84 9.76
C SER A 40 -3.93 -6.86 10.22
N GLY A 41 -3.25 -8.00 10.12
CA GLY A 41 -1.83 -8.10 10.50
C GLY A 41 -0.91 -7.12 9.76
N VAL A 42 -1.18 -6.86 8.47
CA VAL A 42 -0.47 -5.82 7.71
C VAL A 42 -0.85 -4.42 8.19
N GLY A 43 -2.11 -4.19 8.55
CA GLY A 43 -2.57 -2.94 9.16
C GLY A 43 -1.85 -2.63 10.47
N VAL A 44 -1.66 -3.63 11.34
CA VAL A 44 -0.93 -3.51 12.60
C VAL A 44 0.51 -3.00 12.35
N GLU A 45 1.20 -3.57 11.36
CA GLU A 45 2.55 -3.16 10.97
C GLU A 45 2.58 -1.75 10.40
N ILE A 46 1.60 -1.36 9.59
CA ILE A 46 1.46 0.00 9.07
C ILE A 46 1.29 0.99 10.22
N VAL A 47 0.36 0.71 11.14
CA VAL A 47 0.09 1.56 12.30
C VAL A 47 1.33 1.73 13.17
N LYS A 48 2.06 0.64 13.43
CA LYS A 48 3.33 0.67 14.18
C LYS A 48 4.33 1.63 13.51
N ASN A 49 4.57 1.45 12.21
CA ASN A 49 5.56 2.23 11.47
C ASN A 49 5.19 3.71 11.38
N LEU A 50 3.92 4.04 11.08
CA LEU A 50 3.45 5.43 11.02
C LEU A 50 3.50 6.11 12.40
N THR A 51 3.14 5.38 13.46
CA THR A 51 3.20 5.89 14.84
C THR A 51 4.64 6.22 15.24
N LEU A 52 5.60 5.35 14.94
CA LEU A 52 7.03 5.58 15.22
C LEU A 52 7.66 6.61 14.27
N GLY A 53 7.12 6.77 13.06
CA GLY A 53 7.49 7.82 12.11
C GLY A 53 7.01 9.22 12.52
N GLY A 54 6.16 9.32 13.54
CA GLY A 54 5.74 10.61 14.09
C GLY A 54 4.71 11.34 13.25
N VAL A 55 3.80 10.60 12.60
CA VAL A 55 2.66 11.20 11.89
C VAL A 55 1.79 12.04 12.81
N GLY A 56 1.06 13.01 12.26
CA GLY A 56 0.28 13.94 13.07
C GLY A 56 -0.90 13.29 13.77
N THR A 57 -1.83 12.79 12.96
CA THR A 57 -3.05 12.12 13.39
C THR A 57 -3.20 10.80 12.64
N LEU A 58 -3.47 9.73 13.38
CA LEU A 58 -3.77 8.42 12.84
C LEU A 58 -5.16 7.99 13.32
N THR A 59 -6.07 7.79 12.37
CA THR A 59 -7.42 7.30 12.65
C THR A 59 -7.51 5.86 12.20
N LEU A 60 -7.83 4.94 13.12
CA LEU A 60 -8.09 3.55 12.77
C LEU A 60 -9.57 3.27 12.72
N MET A 61 -9.99 2.59 11.68
CA MET A 61 -11.36 2.18 11.49
C MET A 61 -11.44 0.66 11.33
N ASP A 62 -12.09 -0.01 12.27
CA ASP A 62 -12.37 -1.45 12.19
C ASP A 62 -13.58 -1.77 13.06
N SER A 63 -14.62 -2.33 12.44
CA SER A 63 -15.87 -2.72 13.11
C SER A 63 -15.82 -4.14 13.68
N SER A 64 -14.77 -4.89 13.41
CA SER A 64 -14.64 -6.29 13.83
C SER A 64 -14.19 -6.43 15.28
N LYS A 65 -14.58 -7.56 15.88
CA LYS A 65 -14.12 -7.99 17.20
C LYS A 65 -12.80 -8.74 17.06
N LEU A 66 -11.99 -8.63 18.10
CA LEU A 66 -10.75 -9.38 18.25
C LEU A 66 -11.07 -10.87 18.42
N LYS A 67 -10.49 -11.70 17.56
CA LYS A 67 -10.52 -13.16 17.59
C LYS A 67 -9.18 -13.71 18.08
N GLU A 68 -9.14 -14.98 18.49
CA GLU A 68 -7.90 -15.61 18.95
C GLU A 68 -6.79 -15.59 17.89
N GLN A 69 -7.14 -15.84 16.62
CA GLN A 69 -6.17 -15.84 15.53
C GLN A 69 -5.45 -14.49 15.34
N ASP A 70 -6.11 -13.38 15.70
CA ASP A 70 -5.53 -12.04 15.59
C ASP A 70 -4.36 -11.86 16.55
N LEU A 71 -4.25 -12.65 17.63
CA LEU A 71 -3.12 -12.61 18.55
C LEU A 71 -1.80 -13.00 17.87
N ASN A 72 -1.85 -13.72 16.74
CA ASN A 72 -0.68 -14.13 15.98
C ASN A 72 -0.05 -12.99 15.18
N SER A 73 -0.82 -11.96 14.83
CA SER A 73 -0.38 -10.87 13.96
C SER A 73 -0.57 -9.47 14.57
N ASN A 74 -1.46 -9.32 15.53
CA ASN A 74 -1.70 -8.08 16.27
C ASN A 74 -0.96 -8.06 17.61
N PHE A 75 0.25 -7.49 17.61
CA PHE A 75 1.06 -7.32 18.80
C PHE A 75 0.66 -6.12 19.69
N PHE A 76 -0.47 -5.46 19.41
CA PHE A 76 -1.03 -4.41 20.26
C PHE A 76 -2.00 -4.92 21.32
N VAL A 77 -2.41 -6.18 21.24
CA VAL A 77 -3.46 -6.76 22.07
C VAL A 77 -2.95 -7.94 22.90
N GLU A 78 -3.73 -8.32 23.89
CA GLU A 78 -3.50 -9.47 24.76
C GLU A 78 -4.69 -10.44 24.72
N GLU A 79 -4.45 -11.71 25.04
CA GLU A 79 -5.47 -12.78 25.02
C GLU A 79 -6.73 -12.44 25.84
N LYS A 80 -6.57 -11.76 26.98
CA LYS A 80 -7.68 -11.33 27.84
C LYS A 80 -8.65 -10.33 27.18
N GLN A 81 -8.28 -9.75 26.05
CA GLN A 81 -9.07 -8.75 25.32
C GLN A 81 -9.87 -9.38 24.16
N VAL A 82 -9.75 -10.70 23.92
CA VAL A 82 -10.52 -11.40 22.89
C VAL A 82 -12.01 -11.16 23.10
N GLY A 83 -12.72 -10.85 22.00
CA GLY A 83 -14.13 -10.46 22.01
C GLY A 83 -14.40 -8.94 22.11
N MET A 84 -13.41 -8.13 22.50
CA MET A 84 -13.49 -6.66 22.40
C MET A 84 -13.38 -6.19 20.94
N LEU A 85 -13.74 -4.95 20.64
CA LEU A 85 -13.49 -4.36 19.32
C LEU A 85 -11.98 -4.20 19.10
N LYS A 86 -11.47 -4.56 17.91
CA LYS A 86 -10.03 -4.54 17.60
C LYS A 86 -9.40 -3.17 17.84
N VAL A 87 -10.06 -2.11 17.37
CA VAL A 87 -9.58 -0.72 17.54
C VAL A 87 -9.52 -0.29 19.01
N GLU A 88 -10.49 -0.72 19.83
CA GLU A 88 -10.52 -0.40 21.26
C GLU A 88 -9.42 -1.15 22.00
N ALA A 89 -9.26 -2.45 21.72
CA ALA A 89 -8.25 -3.29 22.36
C ALA A 89 -6.82 -2.82 22.06
N SER A 90 -6.58 -2.31 20.85
CA SER A 90 -5.24 -1.88 20.40
C SER A 90 -4.86 -0.47 20.84
N LYS A 91 -5.84 0.37 21.20
CA LYS A 91 -5.68 1.83 21.40
C LYS A 91 -4.57 2.21 22.39
N THR A 92 -4.58 1.61 23.58
CA THR A 92 -3.64 1.98 24.66
C THR A 92 -2.20 1.73 24.22
N ARG A 93 -1.92 0.53 23.70
CA ARG A 93 -0.56 0.12 23.33
C ARG A 93 -0.03 0.93 22.15
N ILE A 94 -0.87 1.31 21.19
CA ILE A 94 -0.49 2.21 20.09
C ILE A 94 -0.15 3.60 20.65
N GLN A 95 -0.98 4.15 21.54
CA GLN A 95 -0.75 5.47 22.11
C GLN A 95 0.54 5.54 22.95
N ASP A 96 0.85 4.46 23.69
CA ASP A 96 2.06 4.35 24.51
C ASP A 96 3.35 4.35 23.67
N MET A 97 3.30 3.85 22.42
CA MET A 97 4.47 3.86 21.52
C MET A 97 4.91 5.27 21.18
N ASN A 98 3.96 6.19 20.97
CA ASN A 98 4.28 7.58 20.69
C ASN A 98 3.16 8.53 21.17
N PRO A 99 3.30 9.11 22.39
CA PRO A 99 2.31 10.04 22.95
C PRO A 99 2.06 11.32 22.13
N ARG A 100 2.92 11.61 21.14
CA ARG A 100 2.85 12.84 20.32
C ARG A 100 1.94 12.68 19.11
N VAL A 101 1.69 11.45 18.69
CA VAL A 101 0.75 11.11 17.61
C VAL A 101 -0.66 11.16 18.18
N GLN A 102 -1.55 11.90 17.53
CA GLN A 102 -2.95 11.92 17.91
C GLN A 102 -3.65 10.68 17.36
N PHE A 103 -3.98 9.75 18.24
CA PHE A 103 -4.66 8.53 17.85
C PHE A 103 -6.18 8.64 18.01
N LYS A 104 -6.92 8.25 16.96
CA LYS A 104 -8.39 8.20 16.95
C LYS A 104 -8.85 6.82 16.53
N ILE A 105 -9.98 6.40 17.07
CA ILE A 105 -10.63 5.13 16.72
C ILE A 105 -12.04 5.41 16.21
N ASP A 106 -12.47 4.60 15.25
CA ASP A 106 -13.84 4.55 14.78
C ASP A 106 -14.22 3.08 14.58
N SER A 107 -15.24 2.61 15.31
CA SER A 107 -15.68 1.22 15.26
C SER A 107 -16.84 1.00 14.27
N ARG A 108 -17.20 2.01 13.48
CA ARG A 108 -18.21 1.88 12.43
C ARG A 108 -17.66 1.14 11.23
N ASP A 109 -18.56 0.64 10.40
CA ASP A 109 -18.21 0.20 9.06
C ASP A 109 -17.85 1.43 8.20
N TRP A 110 -16.76 1.34 7.45
CA TRP A 110 -16.27 2.43 6.60
C TRP A 110 -17.29 2.84 5.54
N GLU A 111 -18.17 1.95 5.12
CA GLU A 111 -19.24 2.26 4.17
C GLU A 111 -20.28 3.23 4.73
N THR A 112 -20.31 3.44 6.06
CA THR A 112 -21.21 4.41 6.71
C THR A 112 -20.67 5.83 6.71
N LEU A 113 -19.40 6.03 6.37
CA LEU A 113 -18.80 7.35 6.27
C LEU A 113 -19.32 8.08 5.03
N ASN A 114 -19.63 9.37 5.21
CA ASN A 114 -19.93 10.24 4.09
C ASN A 114 -18.67 10.91 3.51
N GLU A 115 -18.84 11.57 2.35
CA GLU A 115 -17.75 12.25 1.65
C GLU A 115 -17.07 13.36 2.47
N GLU A 116 -17.83 14.09 3.30
CA GLU A 116 -17.28 15.12 4.18
C GLU A 116 -16.37 14.51 5.26
N GLU A 117 -16.74 13.35 5.81
CA GLU A 117 -15.90 12.62 6.75
C GLU A 117 -14.60 12.13 6.10
N PHE A 118 -14.66 11.58 4.87
CA PHE A 118 -13.47 11.16 4.14
C PHE A 118 -12.54 12.33 3.78
N SER A 119 -13.10 13.49 3.41
CA SER A 119 -12.33 14.68 2.99
C SER A 119 -11.36 15.23 4.05
N LYS A 120 -11.47 14.77 5.30
CA LYS A 120 -10.60 15.18 6.41
C LYS A 120 -9.22 14.53 6.32
N PHE A 121 -9.07 13.44 5.58
CA PHE A 121 -7.85 12.66 5.48
C PHE A 121 -7.03 13.05 4.26
N GLN A 122 -5.71 13.06 4.42
CA GLN A 122 -4.77 13.33 3.32
C GLN A 122 -4.34 12.06 2.61
N VAL A 123 -4.39 10.91 3.29
CA VAL A 123 -4.14 9.59 2.70
C VAL A 123 -5.09 8.61 3.37
N ILE A 124 -5.70 7.75 2.55
CA ILE A 124 -6.55 6.64 3.02
C ILE A 124 -5.87 5.33 2.66
N VAL A 125 -5.80 4.43 3.63
CA VAL A 125 -5.20 3.10 3.49
C VAL A 125 -6.25 2.06 3.83
N SER A 126 -6.45 1.06 2.96
CA SER A 126 -7.29 -0.10 3.26
C SER A 126 -6.46 -1.37 3.34
N THR A 127 -6.81 -2.24 4.29
CA THR A 127 -6.13 -3.54 4.45
C THR A 127 -7.11 -4.70 4.35
N GLY A 128 -6.71 -5.76 3.65
CA GLY A 128 -7.53 -6.98 3.50
C GLY A 128 -8.82 -6.79 2.70
N PHE A 129 -8.90 -5.76 1.86
CA PHE A 129 -10.05 -5.52 1.00
C PHE A 129 -10.03 -6.45 -0.21
N ASN A 130 -11.22 -6.84 -0.69
CA ASN A 130 -11.40 -7.50 -1.98
C ASN A 130 -11.55 -6.48 -3.14
N SER A 131 -11.69 -7.00 -4.36
CA SER A 131 -11.79 -6.18 -5.57
C SER A 131 -12.96 -5.20 -5.55
N ALA A 132 -14.15 -5.64 -5.10
CA ALA A 132 -15.32 -4.76 -5.01
C ALA A 132 -15.14 -3.61 -4.01
N GLN A 133 -14.58 -3.89 -2.84
CA GLN A 133 -14.29 -2.88 -1.81
C GLN A 133 -13.21 -1.89 -2.28
N ILE A 134 -12.13 -2.39 -2.92
CA ILE A 134 -11.09 -1.54 -3.50
C ILE A 134 -11.68 -0.61 -4.56
N SER A 135 -12.48 -1.13 -5.50
CA SER A 135 -13.16 -0.35 -6.53
C SER A 135 -14.04 0.75 -5.92
N LYS A 136 -14.88 0.40 -4.94
CA LYS A 136 -15.81 1.33 -4.29
C LYS A 136 -15.08 2.45 -3.56
N LEU A 137 -14.10 2.12 -2.72
CA LEU A 137 -13.35 3.12 -1.98
C LEU A 137 -12.50 4.00 -2.91
N ASN A 138 -11.84 3.41 -3.91
CA ASN A 138 -11.02 4.15 -4.87
C ASN A 138 -11.82 5.20 -5.67
N LYS A 139 -13.07 4.90 -6.03
CA LYS A 139 -13.98 5.88 -6.65
C LYS A 139 -14.27 7.06 -5.73
N ILE A 140 -14.52 6.80 -4.45
CA ILE A 140 -14.76 7.85 -3.44
C ILE A 140 -13.51 8.71 -3.27
N THR A 141 -12.34 8.10 -3.08
CA THR A 141 -11.11 8.85 -2.85
C THR A 141 -10.70 9.67 -4.06
N ARG A 142 -10.85 9.12 -5.29
CA ARG A 142 -10.66 9.87 -6.55
C ARG A 142 -11.57 11.09 -6.64
N LYS A 143 -12.86 10.93 -6.33
CA LYS A 143 -13.84 12.04 -6.35
C LYS A 143 -13.43 13.17 -5.39
N LEU A 144 -12.84 12.81 -4.25
CA LEU A 144 -12.40 13.75 -3.21
C LEU A 144 -10.95 14.22 -3.37
N ASN A 145 -10.26 13.78 -4.41
CA ASN A 145 -8.84 14.05 -4.64
C ASN A 145 -7.93 13.61 -3.48
N ILE A 146 -8.18 12.41 -2.93
CA ILE A 146 -7.43 11.83 -1.81
C ILE A 146 -6.59 10.65 -2.33
N PRO A 147 -5.27 10.65 -2.11
CA PRO A 147 -4.42 9.48 -2.31
C PRO A 147 -4.93 8.24 -1.59
N PHE A 148 -5.00 7.13 -2.31
CA PHE A 148 -5.49 5.85 -1.81
C PHE A 148 -4.46 4.74 -1.98
N ILE A 149 -4.28 3.94 -0.94
CA ILE A 149 -3.42 2.76 -0.96
C ILE A 149 -4.21 1.57 -0.41
N SER A 150 -4.21 0.45 -1.14
CA SER A 150 -4.79 -0.80 -0.66
C SER A 150 -3.72 -1.88 -0.59
N CYS A 151 -3.75 -2.70 0.46
CA CYS A 151 -2.82 -3.82 0.56
C CYS A 151 -3.45 -5.04 1.25
N CYS A 152 -2.89 -6.21 0.97
CA CYS A 152 -3.26 -7.45 1.64
C CYS A 152 -2.10 -8.44 1.66
N VAL A 153 -2.24 -9.46 2.50
CA VAL A 153 -1.31 -10.57 2.65
C VAL A 153 -2.06 -11.89 2.54
N HIS A 154 -1.44 -12.84 1.84
CA HIS A 154 -1.92 -14.20 1.62
C HIS A 154 -0.74 -15.17 1.78
N GLY A 155 -0.45 -15.53 3.03
CA GLY A 155 0.66 -16.37 3.45
C GLY A 155 2.00 -15.76 3.05
N MET A 156 2.74 -16.45 2.19
CA MET A 156 4.02 -15.96 1.65
C MET A 156 3.86 -14.91 0.54
N TYR A 157 2.64 -14.55 0.16
CA TYR A 157 2.36 -13.56 -0.86
C TYR A 157 1.82 -12.26 -0.27
N GLY A 158 2.15 -11.14 -0.91
CA GLY A 158 1.61 -9.83 -0.54
C GLY A 158 1.24 -9.03 -1.78
N PHE A 159 0.30 -8.10 -1.62
CA PHE A 159 -0.19 -7.24 -2.69
C PHE A 159 -0.32 -5.80 -2.19
N ILE A 160 0.07 -4.85 -3.04
CA ILE A 160 -0.05 -3.41 -2.81
C ILE A 160 -0.59 -2.80 -4.11
N PHE A 161 -1.61 -1.96 -3.98
CA PHE A 161 -2.13 -1.10 -5.03
C PHE A 161 -2.13 0.34 -4.54
N ASN A 162 -1.54 1.22 -5.34
CA ASN A 162 -1.51 2.66 -5.11
C ASN A 162 -2.34 3.37 -6.17
N ASP A 163 -3.21 4.27 -5.74
CA ASP A 163 -3.78 5.31 -6.59
C ASP A 163 -3.63 6.67 -5.91
N LEU A 164 -2.51 7.32 -6.20
CA LEU A 164 -2.20 8.65 -5.67
C LEU A 164 -2.75 9.77 -6.56
N ILE A 165 -3.58 9.42 -7.55
CA ILE A 165 -4.16 10.32 -8.58
C ILE A 165 -3.08 10.96 -9.46
N LYS A 166 -2.35 11.92 -8.90
CA LYS A 166 -1.15 12.53 -9.47
C LYS A 166 -0.16 12.76 -8.33
N CYS A 167 1.04 12.22 -8.46
CA CYS A 167 2.12 12.45 -7.50
C CYS A 167 3.31 13.08 -8.19
N GLU A 168 3.80 14.19 -7.64
CA GLU A 168 5.04 14.84 -8.05
C GLU A 168 6.09 14.58 -6.97
N SER A 169 7.29 14.16 -7.39
CA SER A 169 8.38 13.85 -6.47
C SER A 169 9.72 14.22 -7.06
N TRP A 170 10.60 14.74 -6.21
CA TRP A 170 11.96 15.06 -6.58
C TRP A 170 12.87 13.86 -6.35
N ILE A 171 13.55 13.37 -7.39
CA ILE A 171 14.59 12.36 -7.24
C ILE A 171 15.97 12.94 -7.55
N LYS A 172 17.00 12.38 -6.93
CA LYS A 172 18.40 12.71 -7.23
C LYS A 172 19.01 11.60 -8.08
N LEU A 173 19.60 11.97 -9.21
CA LEU A 173 20.30 11.07 -10.11
C LEU A 173 21.76 11.51 -10.25
N GLU A 174 22.67 10.55 -10.37
CA GLU A 174 24.04 10.87 -10.80
C GLU A 174 24.03 11.39 -12.24
N LYS A 175 24.91 12.36 -12.54
CA LYS A 175 25.00 12.97 -13.89
C LYS A 175 25.29 11.98 -15.02
N SER A 176 25.75 10.77 -14.75
CA SER A 176 25.90 9.71 -15.77
C SER A 176 24.55 9.32 -16.43
N ASN A 177 23.42 9.62 -15.77
CA ASN A 177 22.06 9.28 -16.21
C ASN A 177 21.25 10.53 -16.63
N LEU A 178 21.85 11.46 -17.39
CA LEU A 178 21.18 12.68 -17.84
C LEU A 178 19.81 12.39 -18.44
N ARG A 179 18.77 12.99 -17.86
CA ARG A 179 17.42 12.95 -18.43
C ARG A 179 17.08 14.28 -19.08
N LYS A 180 16.02 14.27 -19.90
CA LYS A 180 15.47 15.47 -20.54
C LYS A 180 14.05 15.67 -20.05
N VAL A 181 13.62 16.92 -19.99
CA VAL A 181 12.22 17.28 -19.77
C VAL A 181 11.38 16.67 -20.89
N GLY A 182 10.25 16.06 -20.52
CA GLY A 182 9.37 15.36 -21.46
C GLY A 182 8.77 14.09 -20.88
N ASP A 183 8.09 13.35 -21.74
CA ASP A 183 7.45 12.09 -21.37
C ASP A 183 8.51 11.00 -21.12
N LEU A 184 8.43 10.33 -19.97
CA LEU A 184 9.25 9.17 -19.65
C LEU A 184 8.59 7.89 -20.15
N ASP A 185 7.29 7.78 -19.91
CA ASP A 185 6.44 6.71 -20.40
C ASP A 185 4.99 7.23 -20.54
N MET A 186 4.01 6.33 -20.71
CA MET A 186 2.60 6.72 -20.89
C MET A 186 1.96 7.34 -19.65
N VAL A 187 2.56 7.19 -18.46
CA VAL A 187 2.01 7.63 -17.18
C VAL A 187 2.97 8.52 -16.38
N SER A 188 4.22 8.67 -16.81
CA SER A 188 5.27 9.38 -16.08
C SER A 188 5.91 10.46 -16.95
N LYS A 189 6.12 11.66 -16.40
CA LYS A 189 6.74 12.80 -17.09
C LYS A 189 7.80 13.47 -16.23
N ILE A 190 8.86 13.95 -16.87
CA ILE A 190 9.86 14.81 -16.25
C ILE A 190 9.45 16.26 -16.48
N LEU A 191 9.18 16.98 -15.39
CA LEU A 191 8.71 18.36 -15.42
C LEU A 191 9.86 19.37 -15.37
N SER A 192 10.87 19.12 -14.55
CA SER A 192 12.01 20.03 -14.38
C SER A 192 13.28 19.27 -13.99
N LEU A 193 14.42 19.93 -14.22
CA LEU A 193 15.76 19.44 -13.94
C LEU A 193 16.55 20.57 -13.28
N GLU A 194 17.26 20.25 -12.20
CA GLU A 194 18.15 21.17 -11.51
C GLU A 194 19.49 20.47 -11.27
N ASP A 195 20.59 21.07 -11.73
CA ASP A 195 21.92 20.57 -11.43
C ASP A 195 22.31 21.02 -10.02
N ILE A 196 22.73 20.07 -9.19
CA ILE A 196 23.14 20.32 -7.80
C ILE A 196 24.50 19.69 -7.53
N THR A 197 25.23 20.24 -6.57
CA THR A 197 26.47 19.67 -6.07
C THR A 197 26.29 19.34 -4.59
N GLU A 198 26.43 18.07 -4.23
CA GLU A 198 26.36 17.61 -2.85
C GLU A 198 27.60 16.77 -2.53
N ASN A 199 28.33 17.13 -1.47
CA ASN A 199 29.56 16.42 -1.05
C ASN A 199 30.56 16.22 -2.21
N ASP A 200 30.79 17.26 -3.01
CA ASP A 200 31.66 17.25 -4.20
C ASP A 200 31.23 16.30 -5.34
N ILE A 201 30.01 15.75 -5.27
CA ILE A 201 29.40 14.95 -6.33
C ILE A 201 28.41 15.82 -7.10
N GLU A 202 28.58 15.88 -8.43
CA GLU A 202 27.61 16.52 -9.31
C GLU A 202 26.41 15.59 -9.55
N LEU A 203 25.25 16.03 -9.09
CA LEU A 203 23.98 15.33 -9.23
C LEU A 203 23.01 16.15 -10.10
N GLN A 204 22.02 15.48 -10.63
CA GLN A 204 20.87 16.08 -11.29
C GLN A 204 19.62 15.75 -10.48
N LYS A 205 18.95 16.78 -9.98
CA LYS A 205 17.67 16.68 -9.31
C LYS A 205 16.57 16.74 -10.38
N VAL A 206 15.67 15.75 -10.38
CA VAL A 206 14.64 15.58 -11.40
C VAL A 206 13.27 15.61 -10.74
N LEU A 207 12.39 16.51 -11.18
CA LEU A 207 10.98 16.49 -10.79
C LEU A 207 10.21 15.57 -11.72
N ILE A 208 9.70 14.46 -11.17
CA ILE A 208 8.90 13.49 -11.90
C ILE A 208 7.45 13.61 -11.46
N SER A 209 6.55 13.67 -12.42
CA SER A 209 5.10 13.59 -12.24
C SER A 209 4.59 12.26 -12.73
N ASN A 210 3.96 11.49 -11.83
CA ASN A 210 3.30 10.23 -12.15
C ASN A 210 1.78 10.41 -12.09
N GLU A 211 1.09 9.98 -13.13
CA GLU A 211 -0.36 9.83 -13.15
C GLU A 211 -0.75 8.39 -12.85
N TYR A 212 -1.50 8.21 -11.77
CA TYR A 212 -1.96 6.90 -11.34
C TYR A 212 -3.22 6.50 -12.08
N ARG A 213 -3.53 5.19 -12.08
CA ARG A 213 -4.75 4.64 -12.67
C ARG A 213 -5.69 4.15 -11.58
N ASN A 214 -6.98 4.32 -11.82
CA ASN A 214 -7.98 3.79 -10.92
C ASN A 214 -8.05 2.26 -11.04
N TRP A 215 -8.61 1.61 -10.03
CA TRP A 215 -8.70 0.14 -9.92
C TRP A 215 -9.44 -0.52 -11.09
N ASP A 216 -10.49 0.12 -11.59
CA ASP A 216 -11.33 -0.44 -12.64
C ASP A 216 -10.65 -0.35 -14.02
N GLU A 217 -9.72 0.60 -14.19
CA GLU A 217 -8.98 0.88 -15.43
C GLU A 217 -7.67 0.10 -15.58
N LEU A 218 -7.29 -0.74 -14.61
CA LEU A 218 -6.08 -1.56 -14.69
C LEU A 218 -6.06 -2.37 -15.99
N SER A 219 -4.98 -2.21 -16.76
CA SER A 219 -4.80 -2.74 -18.12
C SER A 219 -3.33 -3.06 -18.42
N GLY A 220 -3.08 -4.21 -19.03
CA GLY A 220 -1.72 -4.56 -19.49
C GLY A 220 -1.19 -3.71 -20.65
N LYS A 221 -1.94 -2.73 -21.15
CA LYS A 221 -1.46 -1.72 -22.11
C LYS A 221 -0.30 -0.91 -21.54
N TYR A 222 -0.35 -0.57 -20.25
CA TYR A 222 0.67 0.23 -19.58
C TYR A 222 1.96 -0.55 -19.33
N LEU A 223 1.87 -1.88 -19.27
CA LEU A 223 3.02 -2.77 -19.26
C LEU A 223 3.81 -2.73 -20.57
N ASN A 224 3.31 -2.16 -21.68
CA ASN A 224 4.12 -2.04 -22.89
C ASN A 224 5.33 -1.11 -22.69
N SER A 225 5.23 -0.13 -21.78
CA SER A 225 6.35 0.73 -21.41
C SER A 225 7.43 -0.05 -20.66
N GLN A 226 7.03 -0.90 -19.71
CA GLN A 226 7.93 -1.73 -18.91
C GLN A 226 8.45 -2.96 -19.68
N PHE A 227 7.56 -3.63 -20.42
CA PHE A 227 7.76 -4.90 -21.12
C PHE A 227 7.16 -4.86 -22.55
N PRO A 228 7.88 -4.28 -23.53
CA PRO A 228 7.33 -3.99 -24.86
C PRO A 228 6.95 -5.20 -25.73
N THR A 229 7.42 -6.41 -25.41
CA THR A 229 7.21 -7.60 -26.23
C THR A 229 6.60 -8.73 -25.42
N ASP A 230 5.78 -9.57 -26.06
CA ASP A 230 5.17 -10.73 -25.40
C ASP A 230 6.22 -11.68 -24.80
N LYS A 231 7.36 -11.85 -25.48
CA LYS A 231 8.48 -12.63 -24.95
C LYS A 231 9.02 -12.04 -23.63
N LYS A 232 9.08 -10.71 -23.51
CA LYS A 232 9.46 -10.04 -22.26
C LYS A 232 8.37 -10.20 -21.20
N LYS A 233 7.10 -9.94 -21.56
CA LYS A 233 5.95 -10.12 -20.65
C LYS A 233 5.95 -11.52 -20.03
N LYS A 234 6.06 -12.56 -20.85
CA LYS A 234 6.13 -13.96 -20.39
C LYS A 234 7.31 -14.27 -19.47
N LYS A 235 8.44 -13.56 -19.63
CA LYS A 235 9.66 -13.80 -18.84
C LYS A 235 9.73 -12.95 -17.56
N LYS A 236 9.06 -11.81 -17.52
CA LYS A 236 9.24 -10.77 -16.47
C LYS A 236 8.00 -10.50 -15.64
N ILE A 237 6.80 -10.85 -16.12
CA ILE A 237 5.59 -10.78 -15.31
C ILE A 237 5.50 -12.07 -14.50
N ASN A 238 5.50 -11.92 -13.18
CA ASN A 238 5.39 -13.03 -12.26
C ASN A 238 3.93 -13.52 -12.24
N ALA A 239 3.72 -14.83 -12.37
CA ALA A 239 2.37 -15.43 -12.35
C ALA A 239 1.62 -15.17 -11.05
N SER A 240 2.33 -14.94 -9.94
CA SER A 240 1.78 -14.53 -8.64
C SER A 240 0.95 -13.25 -8.74
N LEU A 241 1.27 -12.32 -9.65
CA LEU A 241 0.47 -11.12 -9.89
C LEU A 241 -0.96 -11.49 -10.31
N ILE A 242 -1.06 -12.37 -11.31
CA ILE A 242 -2.34 -12.76 -11.90
C ILE A 242 -3.16 -13.56 -10.89
N SER A 243 -2.52 -14.46 -10.15
CA SER A 243 -3.17 -15.25 -9.10
C SER A 243 -3.67 -14.38 -7.94
N LEU A 244 -2.92 -13.35 -7.53
CA LEU A 244 -3.34 -12.41 -6.48
C LEU A 244 -4.54 -11.57 -6.93
N LEU A 245 -4.50 -10.98 -8.13
CA LEU A 245 -5.64 -10.24 -8.67
C LEU A 245 -6.88 -11.13 -8.81
N ALA A 246 -6.69 -12.37 -9.27
CA ALA A 246 -7.78 -13.34 -9.39
C ALA A 246 -8.37 -13.74 -8.03
N LEU A 247 -7.52 -13.83 -6.99
CA LEU A 247 -7.96 -14.08 -5.62
C LEU A 247 -8.77 -12.90 -5.06
N LEU A 248 -8.35 -11.67 -5.31
CA LEU A 248 -9.08 -10.46 -4.92
C LEU A 248 -10.47 -10.39 -5.57
N ASP A 249 -10.58 -10.75 -6.86
CA ASP A 249 -11.88 -10.84 -7.57
C ASP A 249 -12.74 -12.00 -7.04
N LEU A 250 -12.13 -13.13 -6.66
CA LEU A 250 -12.86 -14.29 -6.14
C LEU A 250 -13.40 -14.07 -4.72
N SER A 251 -12.67 -13.26 -3.92
CA SER A 251 -13.01 -12.94 -2.53
C SER A 251 -14.39 -12.31 -2.38
N ASP A 252 -14.92 -11.68 -3.43
CA ASP A 252 -16.26 -11.10 -3.46
C ASP A 252 -17.35 -12.15 -3.17
N ILE A 253 -17.12 -13.42 -3.53
CA ILE A 253 -18.06 -14.54 -3.26
C ILE A 253 -18.10 -14.89 -1.76
N TYR A 254 -17.03 -14.58 -1.03
CA TYR A 254 -16.83 -14.98 0.36
C TYR A 254 -16.94 -13.81 1.35
N LEU A 255 -17.46 -12.65 0.93
CA LEU A 255 -17.52 -11.40 1.71
C LEU A 255 -18.11 -11.55 3.14
N HIS A 256 -18.96 -12.56 3.36
CA HIS A 256 -19.63 -12.80 4.64
C HIS A 256 -19.22 -14.11 5.32
N LYS A 257 -18.21 -14.81 4.79
CA LYS A 257 -17.69 -16.03 5.41
C LYS A 257 -16.51 -15.70 6.29
N ASP A 258 -16.40 -16.43 7.40
CA ASP A 258 -15.16 -16.44 8.14
C ASP A 258 -14.08 -17.06 7.25
N ILE A 259 -12.94 -16.36 7.16
CA ILE A 259 -11.79 -16.74 6.32
C ILE A 259 -11.36 -18.20 6.57
N GLU A 260 -11.48 -18.67 7.81
CA GLU A 260 -11.15 -20.03 8.24
C GLU A 260 -12.01 -21.11 7.54
N ASP A 261 -13.23 -20.76 7.13
CA ASP A 261 -14.16 -21.66 6.45
C ASP A 261 -14.04 -21.57 4.92
N VAL A 262 -13.18 -20.70 4.40
CA VAL A 262 -13.04 -20.48 2.96
C VAL A 262 -12.16 -21.56 2.34
N ILE A 263 -12.80 -22.50 1.65
CA ILE A 263 -12.14 -23.45 0.77
C ILE A 263 -12.21 -22.91 -0.66
N ILE A 264 -11.03 -22.70 -1.26
CA ILE A 264 -10.92 -22.27 -2.65
C ILE A 264 -10.78 -23.51 -3.53
N GLU A 265 -11.78 -23.75 -4.36
CA GLU A 265 -11.69 -24.78 -5.40
C GLU A 265 -10.73 -24.34 -6.51
N LYS A 266 -9.88 -25.27 -6.97
CA LYS A 266 -8.89 -24.99 -8.01
C LYS A 266 -9.54 -24.41 -9.26
N GLU A 267 -10.69 -24.96 -9.66
CA GLU A 267 -11.39 -24.57 -10.88
C GLU A 267 -11.94 -23.12 -10.82
N ASP A 268 -12.43 -22.70 -9.65
CA ASP A 268 -12.91 -21.33 -9.45
C ASP A 268 -11.77 -20.31 -9.58
N LEU A 269 -10.61 -20.61 -8.98
CA LEU A 269 -9.43 -19.76 -9.11
C LEU A 269 -8.91 -19.72 -10.56
N LEU A 270 -8.90 -20.85 -11.27
CA LEU A 270 -8.51 -20.91 -12.70
C LEU A 270 -9.44 -20.07 -13.59
N ASN A 271 -10.74 -20.13 -13.32
CA ASN A 271 -11.74 -19.33 -14.00
C ASN A 271 -11.53 -17.83 -13.75
N SER A 272 -11.23 -17.45 -12.50
CA SER A 272 -10.89 -16.07 -12.15
C SER A 272 -9.59 -15.60 -12.81
N ILE A 273 -8.53 -16.42 -12.80
CA ILE A 273 -7.25 -16.15 -13.50
C ILE A 273 -7.48 -15.88 -14.98
N THR A 274 -8.32 -16.69 -15.63
CA THR A 274 -8.65 -16.51 -17.06
C THR A 274 -9.34 -15.17 -17.32
N LYS A 275 -10.24 -14.74 -16.43
CA LYS A 275 -10.90 -13.43 -16.53
C LYS A 275 -9.91 -12.29 -16.37
N VAL A 276 -9.00 -12.36 -15.38
CA VAL A 276 -7.97 -11.34 -15.14
C VAL A 276 -7.01 -11.22 -16.34
N LEU A 277 -6.53 -12.34 -16.87
CA LEU A 277 -5.66 -12.35 -18.06
C LEU A 277 -6.34 -11.68 -19.26
N LYS A 278 -7.63 -11.95 -19.46
CA LYS A 278 -8.43 -11.30 -20.50
C LYS A 278 -8.60 -9.80 -20.24
N LYS A 279 -8.93 -9.40 -19.01
CA LYS A 279 -9.06 -7.98 -18.60
C LYS A 279 -7.78 -7.20 -18.86
N LEU A 280 -6.63 -7.79 -18.53
CA LEU A 280 -5.32 -7.18 -18.69
C LEU A 280 -4.73 -7.33 -20.11
N GLU A 281 -5.42 -8.01 -21.04
CA GLU A 281 -4.89 -8.30 -22.38
C GLU A 281 -3.53 -9.03 -22.34
N LEU A 282 -3.35 -9.97 -21.40
CA LEU A 282 -2.12 -10.72 -21.19
C LEU A 282 -2.18 -12.15 -21.73
N PRO A 283 -1.05 -12.73 -22.18
CA PRO A 283 -1.01 -14.10 -22.68
C PRO A 283 -1.42 -15.12 -21.61
N SER A 284 -2.24 -16.11 -21.99
CA SER A 284 -2.68 -17.21 -21.10
C SER A 284 -1.55 -18.06 -20.52
N SER A 285 -0.35 -17.99 -21.11
CA SER A 285 0.84 -18.67 -20.59
C SER A 285 1.40 -18.07 -19.29
N ILE A 286 0.96 -16.86 -18.88
CA ILE A 286 1.41 -16.23 -17.63
C ILE A 286 0.57 -16.80 -16.49
N GLN A 287 0.89 -18.02 -16.09
CA GLN A 287 0.14 -18.76 -15.09
C GLN A 287 1.06 -19.67 -14.29
N MET A 288 0.71 -19.90 -13.02
CA MET A 288 1.38 -20.88 -12.19
C MET A 288 1.20 -22.29 -12.76
N ASN A 289 2.24 -23.13 -12.64
CA ASN A 289 2.07 -24.57 -12.81
C ASN A 289 1.19 -25.15 -11.67
N ASP A 290 0.74 -26.39 -11.85
CA ASP A 290 -0.19 -27.05 -10.93
C ASP A 290 0.31 -27.13 -9.48
N ASP A 291 1.60 -27.36 -9.27
CA ASP A 291 2.18 -27.46 -7.92
C ASP A 291 2.27 -26.10 -7.23
N CYS A 292 2.68 -25.07 -7.97
CA CYS A 292 2.67 -23.69 -7.50
C CYS A 292 1.25 -23.22 -7.19
N LEU A 293 0.27 -23.57 -8.02
CA LEU A 293 -1.12 -23.18 -7.80
C LEU A 293 -1.71 -23.83 -6.54
N LYS A 294 -1.42 -25.11 -6.28
CA LYS A 294 -1.81 -25.78 -5.01
C LYS A 294 -1.19 -25.09 -3.80
N LYS A 295 0.09 -24.71 -3.88
CA LYS A 295 0.76 -23.97 -2.81
C LYS A 295 0.13 -22.59 -2.61
N PHE A 296 -0.20 -21.88 -3.69
CA PHE A 296 -0.88 -20.59 -3.64
C PHE A 296 -2.24 -20.70 -2.95
N ILE A 297 -3.08 -21.66 -3.35
CA ILE A 297 -4.39 -21.89 -2.73
C ILE A 297 -4.26 -22.12 -1.21
N ARG A 298 -3.28 -22.90 -0.77
CA ARG A 298 -3.04 -23.16 0.66
C ARG A 298 -2.60 -21.90 1.45
N ASN A 299 -2.03 -20.90 0.78
CA ASN A 299 -1.62 -19.64 1.40
C ASN A 299 -2.72 -18.57 1.35
N ALA A 300 -3.76 -18.77 0.55
CA ALA A 300 -4.82 -17.79 0.37
C ALA A 300 -5.48 -17.45 1.71
N TYR A 301 -5.71 -16.16 1.94
CA TYR A 301 -6.29 -15.59 3.16
C TYR A 301 -5.53 -15.87 4.48
N CYS A 302 -4.38 -16.54 4.45
CA CYS A 302 -3.56 -16.69 5.64
C CYS A 302 -2.80 -15.38 5.92
N GLU A 303 -2.75 -14.96 7.18
CA GLU A 303 -1.80 -13.93 7.59
C GLU A 303 -0.51 -14.57 8.07
N TYR A 304 0.63 -14.05 7.62
CA TYR A 304 1.95 -14.50 8.06
C TYR A 304 2.79 -13.30 8.47
N GLN A 305 3.24 -13.28 9.73
CA GLN A 305 3.83 -12.08 10.32
C GLN A 305 5.04 -11.52 9.58
N PRO A 306 6.00 -12.34 9.08
CA PRO A 306 7.09 -11.82 8.26
C PRO A 306 6.62 -11.12 6.98
N THR A 307 5.61 -11.67 6.30
CA THR A 307 5.01 -11.05 5.11
C THR A 307 4.30 -9.75 5.48
N ASN A 308 3.54 -9.74 6.59
CA ASN A 308 2.89 -8.55 7.13
C ASN A 308 3.92 -7.43 7.40
N ALA A 309 5.06 -7.78 8.01
CA ALA A 309 6.11 -6.83 8.33
C ALA A 309 6.76 -6.22 7.07
N ILE A 310 7.00 -7.04 6.03
CA ILE A 310 7.56 -6.57 4.76
C ILE A 310 6.57 -5.62 4.07
N ILE A 311 5.33 -6.07 3.84
CA ILE A 311 4.32 -5.25 3.15
C ILE A 311 3.99 -4.00 3.98
N GLY A 312 3.81 -4.14 5.29
CA GLY A 312 3.49 -3.02 6.16
C GLY A 312 4.62 -1.98 6.23
N GLY A 313 5.88 -2.41 6.18
CA GLY A 313 7.04 -1.52 6.04
C GLY A 313 7.03 -0.74 4.74
N VAL A 314 6.83 -1.44 3.62
CA VAL A 314 6.80 -0.84 2.27
C VAL A 314 5.65 0.15 2.13
N VAL A 315 4.43 -0.24 2.51
CA VAL A 315 3.25 0.64 2.46
C VAL A 315 3.45 1.87 3.34
N SER A 316 4.02 1.72 4.54
CA SER A 316 4.30 2.85 5.42
C SER A 316 5.29 3.84 4.80
N GLN A 317 6.33 3.33 4.15
CA GLN A 317 7.30 4.16 3.46
C GLN A 317 6.66 4.90 2.27
N ASP A 318 5.77 4.23 1.53
CA ASP A 318 5.04 4.85 0.42
C ASP A 318 4.08 5.95 0.88
N ILE A 319 3.40 5.76 2.01
CA ILE A 319 2.57 6.81 2.64
C ILE A 319 3.45 8.01 3.02
N ILE A 320 4.61 7.77 3.63
CA ILE A 320 5.55 8.83 3.98
C ILE A 320 6.00 9.57 2.71
N ASN A 321 6.45 8.84 1.68
CA ASN A 321 6.90 9.40 0.41
C ASN A 321 5.82 10.26 -0.25
N THR A 322 4.57 9.80 -0.21
CA THR A 322 3.40 10.53 -0.71
C THR A 322 3.20 11.87 0.01
N LEU A 323 3.42 11.91 1.32
CA LEU A 323 3.25 13.11 2.14
C LEU A 323 4.45 14.08 2.08
N VAL A 324 5.65 13.56 1.83
CA VAL A 324 6.89 14.36 1.87
C VAL A 324 7.45 14.74 0.49
N HIS A 325 6.95 14.14 -0.60
CA HIS A 325 7.34 14.44 -1.99
C HIS A 325 8.85 14.30 -2.29
N LYS A 326 9.54 13.41 -1.58
CA LYS A 326 11.01 13.23 -1.67
C LYS A 326 11.50 12.00 -2.42
N GLU A 327 10.66 10.99 -2.54
CA GLU A 327 10.99 9.74 -3.21
C GLU A 327 9.77 9.30 -4.00
N LEU A 328 9.98 8.53 -5.07
CA LEU A 328 8.88 8.04 -5.90
C LEU A 328 8.13 6.94 -5.16
N PRO A 329 6.83 7.11 -4.87
CA PRO A 329 6.00 6.01 -4.40
C PRO A 329 5.86 4.93 -5.49
N ILE A 330 5.49 3.71 -5.10
CA ILE A 330 5.18 2.63 -6.04
C ILE A 330 4.12 3.13 -7.02
N ASN A 331 4.33 2.86 -8.31
CA ASN A 331 3.38 3.11 -9.40
C ASN A 331 3.17 1.78 -10.14
N ASN A 332 1.97 1.22 -10.21
CA ASN A 332 0.88 1.38 -9.24
C ASN A 332 0.57 0.08 -8.51
N VAL A 333 1.06 -1.07 -8.98
CA VAL A 333 0.87 -2.36 -8.32
C VAL A 333 2.21 -2.96 -7.96
N CYS A 334 2.35 -3.42 -6.73
CA CYS A 334 3.51 -4.18 -6.26
C CYS A 334 3.04 -5.46 -5.63
N ILE A 335 3.76 -6.56 -5.87
CA ILE A 335 3.50 -7.82 -5.20
C ILE A 335 4.75 -8.29 -4.48
N LEU A 336 4.56 -9.08 -3.44
CA LEU A 336 5.61 -9.88 -2.83
C LEU A 336 5.35 -11.35 -3.16
N ASP A 337 6.36 -12.00 -3.72
CA ASP A 337 6.44 -13.45 -3.87
C ASP A 337 7.53 -13.96 -2.94
N GLY A 338 7.12 -14.31 -1.71
CA GLY A 338 8.04 -14.75 -0.66
C GLY A 338 8.70 -16.10 -0.94
N PHE A 339 8.16 -16.92 -1.84
CA PHE A 339 8.82 -18.17 -2.25
C PHE A 339 10.04 -17.91 -3.13
N ASN A 340 9.97 -16.89 -3.98
CA ASN A 340 11.07 -16.47 -4.84
C ASN A 340 11.90 -15.33 -4.24
N SER A 341 11.47 -14.77 -3.10
CA SER A 341 12.06 -13.57 -2.48
C SER A 341 12.10 -12.37 -3.44
N GLU A 342 11.04 -12.22 -4.24
CA GLU A 342 10.92 -11.15 -5.24
C GLU A 342 9.80 -10.18 -4.85
N MET A 343 10.00 -8.89 -5.11
CA MET A 343 8.97 -7.86 -4.90
C MET A 343 8.82 -6.95 -6.13
N PRO A 344 8.32 -7.47 -7.27
CA PRO A 344 8.24 -6.71 -8.51
C PRO A 344 7.11 -5.68 -8.49
N VAL A 345 7.36 -4.57 -9.17
CA VAL A 345 6.42 -3.46 -9.40
C VAL A 345 5.95 -3.47 -10.86
N TYR A 346 4.66 -3.24 -11.06
CA TYR A 346 3.95 -3.29 -12.33
C TYR A 346 3.13 -2.01 -12.54
N ASN A 347 3.32 -1.36 -13.70
CA ASN A 347 2.46 -0.27 -14.16
C ASN A 347 1.27 -0.90 -14.89
N LEU A 348 0.12 -0.95 -14.23
CA LEU A 348 -1.13 -1.52 -14.74
C LEU A 348 -2.19 -0.45 -14.97
#